data_AF-A0AAU9JNA4-F1
#
_entry.id   AF-A0AAU9JNA4-F1
#
_cell.length_a   1.000
_cell.length_b   1.000
_cell.length_c   1.000
_cell.angle_alpha   90.00
_cell.angle_beta   90.00
_cell.angle_gamma   90.00
#
_symmetry.space_group_name_H-M   'P 1'
#
loop_
_entity.id
_entity.type
_entity.pdbx_description
1 polymer ?
#
loop_
_entity_poly.entity_id
_entity_poly.type
_entity_poly.pdbx_seq_one_letter_code
_entity_poly.pdbx_strand_id
1 'polypeptide(L)'
;METFRIRDLILSRELGVGATLSLSDASIRSYNWNSQKWLTHEADSLAMARFKGVVFFNGYEDFFCSINEEGSLVYHHSPNLSMSLKLSNANENAIGIEKFGDSLLLIVSKVTSDKVRFYMFSISDLNNNLIRRVKVFTFIDISDTITQLANFVDNYMVICAGDTFWLLDGELGSCAYSCVLREGYKAKYSGACLIICGFRKNGLKFEIRELSTGNTYRINLRTHGTLFYWEIIGSYLVIGYDENKLIKTNYVTLESRTYTKYHPRTFFRPKSSNDALVFFDEGRAAFLSHLDEYIIVKSSRLTISDANGYVFVLDQLRSLVIIISIETRQIVNTFNLPIFEDQIKGFGVNRDTLEIYVGFKNGNILVMG
;
A
#
# COMPACT_ATOMS: atom_id res chain seq x y z
N MET A 1 -33.72 -5.06 10.18
CA MET A 1 -32.27 -5.35 10.19
C MET A 1 -31.86 -5.38 8.73
N GLU A 2 -31.52 -4.22 8.17
CA GLU A 2 -31.15 -4.13 6.75
C GLU A 2 -29.72 -4.66 6.59
N THR A 3 -29.60 -5.84 5.99
CA THR A 3 -28.35 -6.28 5.39
C THR A 3 -28.06 -5.36 4.21
N PHE A 4 -27.15 -4.39 4.39
CA PHE A 4 -26.54 -3.65 3.28
C PHE A 4 -25.95 -4.66 2.30
N ARG A 5 -26.48 -4.73 1.08
CA ARG A 5 -25.89 -5.54 0.01
C ARG A 5 -24.77 -4.72 -0.62
N ILE A 6 -23.53 -5.17 -0.44
CA ILE A 6 -22.31 -4.47 -0.87
C ILE A 6 -22.24 -4.29 -2.41
N ARG A 7 -23.05 -5.03 -3.17
CA ARG A 7 -23.26 -4.78 -4.60
C ARG A 7 -23.68 -3.33 -4.90
N ASP A 8 -24.46 -2.70 -4.01
CA ASP A 8 -24.88 -1.31 -4.16
C ASP A 8 -23.74 -0.32 -3.81
N LEU A 9 -22.76 -0.73 -2.99
CA LEU A 9 -21.54 0.04 -2.67
C LEU A 9 -20.51 0.00 -3.82
N ILE A 10 -20.47 -1.06 -4.63
CA ILE A 10 -19.53 -1.17 -5.76
C ILE A 10 -19.99 -0.36 -6.97
N LEU A 11 -21.30 -0.28 -7.21
CA LEU A 11 -21.84 0.69 -8.17
C LEU A 11 -21.41 2.11 -7.81
N SER A 12 -21.28 2.46 -6.53
CA SER A 12 -20.72 3.75 -6.10
C SER A 12 -19.20 3.91 -6.33
N ARG A 13 -18.44 2.82 -6.49
CA ARG A 13 -17.02 2.86 -6.86
C ARG A 13 -16.81 3.07 -8.36
N GLU A 14 -17.70 2.53 -9.19
CA GLU A 14 -17.71 2.76 -10.64
C GLU A 14 -18.38 4.09 -11.02
N LEU A 15 -19.37 4.55 -10.23
CA LEU A 15 -20.03 5.85 -10.40
C LEU A 15 -19.33 6.99 -9.65
N GLY A 16 -18.50 6.65 -8.66
CA GLY A 16 -17.63 7.56 -7.91
C GLY A 16 -16.36 7.93 -8.64
N VAL A 17 -16.45 8.14 -9.97
CA VAL A 17 -15.50 8.99 -10.69
C VAL A 17 -15.79 10.42 -10.23
N GLY A 18 -15.42 10.72 -8.97
CA GLY A 18 -15.17 12.10 -8.59
C GLY A 18 -14.17 12.66 -9.59
N ALA A 19 -14.43 13.86 -10.10
CA ALA A 19 -13.55 14.52 -11.05
C ALA A 19 -12.13 14.47 -10.51
N THR A 20 -11.30 13.59 -11.06
CA THR A 20 -9.89 13.50 -10.71
C THR A 20 -9.32 14.80 -11.27
N LEU A 21 -8.96 15.73 -10.39
CA LEU A 21 -8.28 16.95 -10.80
C LEU A 21 -7.00 16.52 -11.53
N SER A 22 -6.99 16.61 -12.86
CA SER A 22 -5.78 16.40 -13.64
C SER A 22 -4.88 17.60 -13.43
N LEU A 23 -4.08 17.53 -12.36
CA LEU A 23 -3.06 18.54 -12.07
C LEU A 23 -1.95 18.42 -13.11
N SER A 24 -1.63 19.54 -13.76
CA SER A 24 -0.49 19.61 -14.67
C SER A 24 0.83 19.61 -13.91
N ASP A 25 1.91 19.14 -14.55
CA ASP A 25 3.28 19.23 -14.00
C ASP A 25 3.64 20.67 -13.57
N ALA A 26 3.13 21.69 -14.28
CA ALA A 26 3.32 23.09 -13.93
C ALA A 26 2.68 23.45 -12.58
N SER A 27 1.47 22.94 -12.32
CA SER A 27 0.76 23.14 -11.06
C SER A 27 1.49 22.51 -9.87
N ILE A 28 2.05 21.31 -10.05
CA ILE A 28 2.86 20.61 -9.03
C ILE A 28 4.18 21.34 -8.74
N ARG A 29 4.80 21.92 -9.78
CA ARG A 29 6.02 22.73 -9.63
C ARG A 29 5.76 24.01 -8.84
N SER A 30 4.63 24.65 -9.06
CA SER A 30 4.24 25.89 -8.38
C SER A 30 3.53 25.67 -7.04
N TYR A 31 3.29 24.42 -6.64
CA TYR A 31 2.58 24.10 -5.40
C TYR A 31 3.39 24.53 -4.18
N ASN A 32 2.73 25.12 -3.18
CA ASN A 32 3.40 25.67 -2.01
C ASN A 32 3.64 24.62 -0.94
N TRP A 33 4.69 23.81 -1.11
CA TRP A 33 5.08 22.76 -0.17
C TRP A 33 5.58 23.26 1.20
N ASN A 34 5.59 24.59 1.44
CA ASN A 34 6.06 25.16 2.71
C ASN A 34 4.95 25.30 3.75
N SER A 35 3.68 25.10 3.40
CA SER A 35 2.61 25.11 4.38
C SER A 35 2.65 23.80 5.19
N GLN A 36 2.73 23.96 6.51
CA GLN A 36 3.01 22.90 7.46
C GLN A 36 2.04 22.99 8.63
N LYS A 37 1.45 21.86 9.00
CA LYS A 37 0.63 21.74 10.20
C LYS A 37 1.11 20.53 11.00
N TRP A 38 1.32 20.74 12.30
CA TRP A 38 1.72 19.68 13.21
C TRP A 38 0.50 19.17 13.97
N LEU A 39 0.30 17.86 13.90
CA LEU A 39 -0.60 17.12 14.76
C LEU A 39 0.23 16.52 15.89
N THR A 40 0.10 17.14 17.06
CA THR A 40 0.57 16.58 18.31
C THR A 40 -0.61 15.91 18.97
N HIS A 41 -0.52 14.60 19.20
CA HIS A 41 -1.47 13.91 20.06
C HIS A 41 -1.18 14.31 21.52
N GLU A 42 -1.61 15.51 21.91
CA GLU A 42 -1.59 15.91 23.31
C GLU A 42 -2.54 15.01 24.10
N ALA A 43 -2.13 14.70 25.34
CA ALA A 43 -2.63 13.63 26.18
C ALA A 43 -4.09 13.81 26.69
N ASP A 44 -4.84 14.76 26.13
CA ASP A 44 -6.11 15.23 26.69
C ASP A 44 -7.32 14.33 26.38
N SER A 45 -7.13 13.29 25.56
CA SER A 45 -8.02 12.13 25.59
C SER A 45 -7.23 10.88 26.00
N LEU A 46 -7.69 10.20 27.06
CA LEU A 46 -7.20 8.88 27.48
C LEU A 46 -7.13 7.86 26.32
N ALA A 47 -7.91 8.10 25.25
CA ALA A 47 -7.93 7.28 24.03
C ALA A 47 -6.71 7.49 23.10
N MET A 48 -6.06 8.65 23.11
CA MET A 48 -4.96 9.02 22.20
C MET A 48 -3.58 9.16 22.86
N ALA A 49 -3.51 9.20 24.20
CA ALA A 49 -2.27 9.37 24.97
C ALA A 49 -1.17 8.31 24.76
N ARG A 50 -1.41 7.28 23.91
CA ARG A 50 -0.46 6.20 23.58
C ARG A 50 -0.24 6.01 22.07
N PHE A 51 -0.61 6.98 21.24
CA PHE A 51 -0.48 6.86 19.79
C PHE A 51 0.98 7.03 19.30
N LYS A 52 1.85 6.04 19.55
CA LYS A 52 3.28 6.07 19.19
C LYS A 52 3.60 5.29 17.92
N GLY A 53 4.55 5.81 17.14
CA GLY A 53 5.04 5.14 15.93
C GLY A 53 3.96 5.03 14.86
N VAL A 54 3.69 6.13 14.15
CA VAL A 54 2.72 6.08 13.04
C VAL A 54 3.38 5.44 11.83
N VAL A 55 2.90 4.26 11.44
CA VAL A 55 3.55 3.41 10.42
C VAL A 55 2.81 3.39 9.09
N PHE A 56 1.56 3.82 9.06
CA PHE A 56 0.72 3.75 7.88
C PHE A 56 -0.22 4.94 7.78
N PHE A 57 -0.40 5.43 6.55
CA PHE A 57 -1.36 6.47 6.19
C PHE A 57 -2.18 6.06 4.98
N ASN A 58 -3.45 6.44 4.99
CA ASN A 58 -4.30 6.40 3.80
C ASN A 58 -5.20 7.64 3.82
N GLY A 59 -5.08 8.51 2.82
CA GLY A 59 -5.78 9.79 2.74
C GLY A 59 -6.65 9.90 1.50
N TYR A 60 -7.82 10.50 1.67
CA TYR A 60 -8.82 10.74 0.63
C TYR A 60 -9.53 12.05 0.93
N GLU A 61 -9.81 12.84 -0.09
CA GLU A 61 -10.61 14.07 -0.01
C GLU A 61 -10.25 14.91 1.23
N ASP A 62 -11.18 15.02 2.17
CA ASP A 62 -11.11 15.82 3.39
C ASP A 62 -10.66 15.02 4.63
N PHE A 63 -10.10 13.82 4.47
CA PHE A 63 -9.65 13.03 5.62
C PHE A 63 -8.40 12.20 5.35
N PHE A 64 -7.79 11.75 6.43
CA PHE A 64 -6.84 10.66 6.37
C PHE A 64 -6.94 9.79 7.61
N CYS A 65 -6.42 8.58 7.48
CA CYS A 65 -6.34 7.64 8.57
C CYS A 65 -4.89 7.28 8.85
N SER A 66 -4.58 7.08 10.13
CA SER A 66 -3.27 6.65 10.59
C SER A 66 -3.37 5.40 11.45
N ILE A 67 -2.40 4.51 11.32
CA ILE A 67 -2.25 3.35 12.21
C ILE A 67 -0.93 3.46 12.97
N ASN A 68 -0.97 3.26 14.28
CA ASN A 68 0.23 3.24 15.13
C ASN A 68 0.84 1.83 15.22
N GLU A 69 2.01 1.69 15.86
CA GLU A 69 2.71 0.40 16.03
C GLU A 69 1.89 -0.64 16.82
N GLU A 70 0.93 -0.19 17.62
CA GLU A 70 0.02 -1.05 18.41
C GLU A 70 -1.22 -1.48 17.62
N GLY A 71 -1.38 -1.04 16.36
CA GLY A 71 -2.57 -1.33 15.55
C GLY A 71 -3.80 -0.49 15.92
N SER A 72 -3.66 0.58 16.69
CA SER A 72 -4.75 1.54 16.87
C SER A 72 -4.97 2.33 15.59
N LEU A 73 -6.22 2.38 15.11
CA LEU A 73 -6.62 3.19 13.96
C LEU A 73 -7.26 4.50 14.42
N VAL A 74 -6.78 5.60 13.87
CA VAL A 74 -7.35 6.94 14.06
C VAL A 74 -7.74 7.53 12.72
N TYR A 75 -8.95 8.06 12.66
CA TYR A 75 -9.47 8.90 11.60
C TYR A 75 -9.19 10.37 11.94
N HIS A 76 -8.74 11.14 10.97
CA HIS A 76 -8.47 12.57 11.09
C HIS A 76 -9.18 13.31 9.97
N HIS A 77 -9.89 14.37 10.31
CA HIS A 77 -10.53 15.24 9.32
C HIS A 77 -9.55 16.35 8.93
N SER A 78 -9.05 16.32 7.69
CA SER A 78 -7.98 17.20 7.18
C SER A 78 -8.30 18.70 7.31
N PRO A 79 -9.52 19.18 7.00
CA PRO A 79 -9.90 20.58 7.20
C PRO A 79 -9.88 21.01 8.67
N ASN A 80 -10.19 20.09 9.60
CA ASN A 80 -10.22 20.37 11.03
C ASN A 80 -9.43 19.31 11.80
N LEU A 81 -8.11 19.49 11.82
CA LEU A 81 -7.15 18.58 12.46
C LEU A 81 -7.35 18.39 13.97
N SER A 82 -8.14 19.23 14.63
CA SER A 82 -8.54 19.02 16.03
C SER A 82 -9.56 17.88 16.19
N MET A 83 -10.19 17.48 15.08
CA MET A 83 -11.21 16.46 15.00
C MET A 83 -10.60 15.12 14.58
N SER A 84 -10.22 14.33 15.59
CA SER A 84 -9.70 12.97 15.41
C SER A 84 -10.56 11.96 16.17
N LEU A 85 -10.87 10.83 15.54
CA LEU A 85 -11.69 9.76 16.10
C LEU A 85 -10.91 8.44 16.11
N LYS A 86 -10.78 7.83 17.29
CA LYS A 86 -10.24 6.47 17.39
C LYS A 86 -11.31 5.46 16.95
N LEU A 87 -11.04 4.72 15.88
CA LEU A 87 -12.01 3.78 15.28
C LEU A 87 -11.86 2.35 15.78
N SER A 88 -10.66 1.95 16.23
CA SER A 88 -10.42 0.61 16.80
C SER A 88 -10.66 0.58 18.32
N ASN A 89 -11.17 -0.55 18.82
CA ASN A 89 -11.31 -0.77 20.26
C ASN A 89 -9.95 -1.15 20.90
N ALA A 90 -9.87 -1.09 22.23
CA ALA A 90 -8.64 -1.39 22.98
C ALA A 90 -8.05 -2.81 22.75
N ASN A 91 -8.90 -3.80 22.40
CA ASN A 91 -8.48 -5.20 22.19
C ASN A 91 -8.47 -5.58 20.70
N GLU A 92 -8.41 -4.59 19.82
CA GLU A 92 -8.46 -4.76 18.37
C GLU A 92 -7.25 -4.10 17.70
N ASN A 93 -6.58 -4.88 16.87
CA ASN A 93 -5.49 -4.40 16.04
C ASN A 93 -6.07 -4.18 14.64
N ALA A 94 -6.07 -2.93 14.19
CA ALA A 94 -6.35 -2.58 12.80
C ALA A 94 -5.26 -3.16 11.93
N ILE A 95 -5.68 -4.04 11.02
CA ILE A 95 -4.80 -4.67 10.05
C ILE A 95 -5.06 -4.16 8.64
N GLY A 96 -6.18 -3.48 8.37
CA GLY A 96 -6.46 -2.94 7.05
C GLY A 96 -7.52 -1.85 7.08
N ILE A 97 -7.47 -0.97 6.09
CA ILE A 97 -8.41 0.14 5.91
C ILE A 97 -8.53 0.51 4.44
N GLU A 98 -9.75 0.70 3.95
CA GLU A 98 -10.01 1.08 2.56
C GLU A 98 -11.32 1.89 2.43
N LYS A 99 -11.35 2.86 1.50
CA LYS A 99 -12.54 3.66 1.18
C LYS A 99 -13.42 2.92 0.15
N PHE A 100 -14.72 2.88 0.39
CA PHE A 100 -15.75 2.33 -0.50
C PHE A 100 -16.87 3.36 -0.65
N GLY A 101 -16.84 4.16 -1.71
CA GLY A 101 -17.79 5.27 -1.90
C GLY A 101 -17.75 6.24 -0.73
N ASP A 102 -18.90 6.43 -0.08
CA ASP A 102 -19.08 7.28 1.11
C ASP A 102 -18.86 6.53 2.44
N SER A 103 -18.23 5.36 2.38
CA SER A 103 -17.97 4.51 3.54
C SER A 103 -16.50 4.15 3.68
N LEU A 104 -16.10 3.88 4.92
CA LEU A 104 -14.76 3.42 5.28
C LEU A 104 -14.85 2.00 5.85
N LEU A 105 -14.15 1.06 5.22
CA LEU A 105 -13.99 -0.30 5.71
C LEU A 105 -12.77 -0.38 6.62
N LEU A 106 -12.98 -0.87 7.84
CA LEU A 106 -11.95 -1.22 8.81
C LEU A 106 -11.91 -2.74 8.98
N ILE A 107 -10.71 -3.30 8.89
CA ILE A 107 -10.44 -4.70 9.19
C ILE A 107 -9.60 -4.79 10.46
N VAL A 108 -10.06 -5.58 11.42
CA VAL A 108 -9.37 -5.79 12.69
C VAL A 108 -9.18 -7.26 12.99
N SER A 109 -8.04 -7.59 13.59
CA SER A 109 -7.88 -8.81 14.39
C SER A 109 -8.10 -8.50 15.86
N LYS A 110 -8.61 -9.46 16.63
CA LYS A 110 -8.69 -9.33 18.09
C LYS A 110 -7.48 -10.00 18.73
N VAL A 111 -6.90 -9.35 19.73
CA VAL A 111 -5.73 -9.88 20.46
C VAL A 111 -6.01 -11.28 21.05
N THR A 112 -7.26 -11.54 21.45
CA THR A 112 -7.68 -12.77 22.12
C THR A 112 -8.42 -13.74 21.22
N SER A 113 -8.47 -13.52 19.91
CA SER A 113 -9.23 -14.37 19.00
C SER A 113 -8.56 -14.46 17.65
N ASP A 114 -8.55 -15.69 17.16
CA ASP A 114 -8.29 -16.13 15.79
C ASP A 114 -9.27 -15.56 14.74
N LYS A 115 -9.99 -14.47 15.02
CA LYS A 115 -11.05 -13.97 14.13
C LYS A 115 -10.70 -12.60 13.59
N VAL A 116 -10.69 -12.51 12.26
CA VAL A 116 -10.74 -11.23 11.56
C VAL A 116 -12.18 -10.75 11.49
N ARG A 117 -12.38 -9.47 11.77
CA ARG A 117 -13.68 -8.80 11.71
C ARG A 117 -13.61 -7.58 10.82
N PHE A 118 -14.76 -7.29 10.22
CA PHE A 118 -14.92 -6.24 9.24
C PHE A 118 -16.01 -5.30 9.70
N TYR A 119 -15.69 -4.03 9.66
CA TYR A 119 -16.56 -2.96 10.13
C TYR A 119 -16.60 -1.84 9.12
N MET A 120 -17.79 -1.33 8.88
CA MET A 120 -18.02 -0.20 8.00
C MET A 120 -18.43 1.02 8.84
N PHE A 121 -17.91 2.17 8.46
CA PHE A 121 -18.27 3.48 9.00
C PHE A 121 -18.74 4.36 7.85
N SER A 122 -19.79 5.16 8.07
CA SER A 122 -20.16 6.21 7.12
C SER A 122 -19.20 7.39 7.29
N ILE A 123 -18.64 7.90 6.18
CA ILE A 123 -17.73 9.06 6.22
C ILE A 123 -18.47 10.30 6.69
N SER A 124 -19.73 10.50 6.29
CA SER A 124 -20.54 11.62 6.76
C SER A 124 -20.79 11.57 8.27
N ASP A 125 -21.02 10.38 8.85
CA ASP A 125 -21.11 10.22 10.30
C ASP A 125 -19.78 10.59 10.98
N LEU A 126 -18.65 10.10 10.45
CA LEU A 126 -17.31 10.41 10.99
C LEU A 126 -17.00 11.91 10.93
N ASN A 127 -17.32 12.57 9.82
CA ASN A 127 -17.18 14.02 9.65
C ASN A 127 -18.03 14.84 10.62
N ASN A 128 -19.11 14.25 11.15
CA ASN A 128 -19.96 14.84 12.18
C ASN A 128 -19.61 14.38 13.62
N ASN A 129 -18.43 13.80 13.84
CA ASN A 129 -18.01 13.23 15.13
C ASN A 129 -18.87 12.08 15.66
N LEU A 130 -19.55 11.36 14.77
CA LEU A 130 -20.39 10.22 15.12
C LEU A 130 -19.69 8.91 14.75
N ILE A 131 -19.43 8.07 15.76
CA ILE A 131 -18.87 6.73 15.54
C ILE A 131 -20.02 5.72 15.49
N ARG A 132 -20.52 5.44 14.27
CA ARG A 132 -21.48 4.36 14.01
C ARG A 132 -20.79 3.20 13.33
N ARG A 133 -20.52 2.15 14.12
CA ARG A 133 -19.78 0.97 13.68
C ARG A 133 -20.72 -0.15 13.26
N VAL A 134 -20.77 -0.46 11.97
CA VAL A 134 -21.62 -1.53 11.41
C VAL A 134 -20.77 -2.75 11.09
N LYS A 135 -21.11 -3.93 11.61
CA LYS A 135 -20.45 -5.18 11.24
C LYS A 135 -21.00 -5.66 9.90
N VAL A 136 -20.13 -5.86 8.91
CA VAL A 136 -20.54 -6.14 7.51
C VAL A 136 -20.37 -7.59 7.09
N PHE A 137 -19.39 -8.33 7.63
CA PHE A 137 -19.11 -9.71 7.23
C PHE A 137 -19.11 -10.70 8.39
N THR A 138 -19.34 -11.97 8.05
CA THR A 138 -19.03 -13.10 8.92
C THR A 138 -17.53 -13.11 9.22
N PHE A 139 -17.17 -13.49 10.45
CA PHE A 139 -15.76 -13.55 10.81
C PHE A 139 -15.08 -14.67 10.00
N ILE A 140 -13.79 -14.50 9.75
CA ILE A 140 -12.95 -15.56 9.19
C ILE A 140 -12.04 -16.06 10.30
N ASP A 141 -12.10 -17.37 10.54
CA ASP A 141 -11.24 -18.04 11.50
C ASP A 141 -9.83 -18.18 10.89
N ILE A 142 -8.93 -17.32 11.33
CA ILE A 142 -7.51 -17.31 11.05
C ILE A 142 -6.81 -17.75 12.33
N SER A 143 -6.44 -19.04 12.40
CA SER A 143 -5.83 -19.68 13.57
C SER A 143 -4.48 -19.10 13.98
N ASP A 144 -3.85 -18.31 13.11
CA ASP A 144 -2.49 -17.82 13.26
C ASP A 144 -2.40 -16.30 13.42
N THR A 145 -1.26 -15.84 13.95
CA THR A 145 -0.98 -14.41 14.07
C THR A 145 -0.79 -13.79 12.69
N ILE A 146 -1.53 -12.71 12.43
CA ILE A 146 -1.42 -11.93 11.19
C ILE A 146 -0.11 -11.17 11.22
N THR A 147 0.73 -11.38 10.21
CA THR A 147 2.11 -10.86 10.16
C THR A 147 2.26 -9.60 9.31
N GLN A 148 1.22 -9.22 8.56
CA GLN A 148 1.25 -8.09 7.63
C GLN A 148 -0.07 -7.33 7.65
N LEU A 149 -0.01 -6.03 7.36
CA LEU A 149 -1.22 -5.26 7.07
C LEU A 149 -1.91 -5.86 5.83
N ALA A 150 -3.23 -6.03 5.96
CA ALA A 150 -4.10 -6.45 4.89
C ALA A 150 -4.11 -5.39 3.79
N ASN A 151 -3.67 -5.79 2.60
CA ASN A 151 -3.61 -4.91 1.44
C ASN A 151 -4.76 -5.24 0.48
N PHE A 152 -5.45 -4.21 0.01
CA PHE A 152 -6.41 -4.33 -1.08
C PHE A 152 -5.72 -4.19 -2.42
N VAL A 153 -5.88 -5.20 -3.26
CA VAL A 153 -5.39 -5.25 -4.65
C VAL A 153 -6.51 -5.83 -5.49
N ASP A 154 -6.93 -5.13 -6.55
CA ASP A 154 -7.93 -5.61 -7.52
C ASP A 154 -9.22 -6.17 -6.87
N ASN A 155 -9.75 -5.49 -5.85
CA ASN A 155 -10.94 -5.87 -5.04
C ASN A 155 -10.74 -7.01 -4.05
N TYR A 156 -9.57 -7.64 -4.04
CA TYR A 156 -9.24 -8.66 -3.07
C TYR A 156 -8.40 -8.09 -1.94
N MET A 157 -8.66 -8.61 -0.75
CA MET A 157 -7.83 -8.35 0.41
C MET A 157 -6.89 -9.53 0.64
N VAL A 158 -5.61 -9.23 0.77
CA VAL A 158 -4.56 -10.23 1.03
C VAL A 158 -4.26 -10.25 2.52
N ILE A 159 -4.34 -11.42 3.15
CA ILE A 159 -3.91 -11.63 4.55
C ILE A 159 -2.88 -12.76 4.60
N CYS A 160 -1.74 -12.49 5.23
CA CYS A 160 -0.74 -13.49 5.58
C CYS A 160 -0.78 -13.72 7.09
N ALA A 161 -1.01 -14.97 7.51
CA ALA A 161 -1.08 -15.35 8.92
C ALA A 161 -0.37 -16.68 9.14
N GLY A 162 0.71 -16.67 9.93
CA GLY A 162 1.62 -17.79 10.03
C GLY A 162 2.12 -18.22 8.63
N ASP A 163 1.96 -19.50 8.33
CA ASP A 163 2.28 -20.10 7.02
C ASP A 163 1.09 -20.06 6.04
N THR A 164 -0.05 -19.49 6.42
CA THR A 164 -1.25 -19.48 5.58
C THR A 164 -1.40 -18.16 4.84
N PHE A 165 -1.58 -18.26 3.53
CA PHE A 165 -1.95 -17.16 2.66
C PHE A 165 -3.46 -17.18 2.43
N TRP A 166 -4.11 -16.03 2.62
CA TRP A 166 -5.53 -15.84 2.39
C TRP A 166 -5.75 -14.72 1.39
N LEU A 167 -6.64 -14.99 0.44
CA LEU A 167 -7.20 -14.01 -0.47
C LEU A 167 -8.70 -13.94 -0.22
N LEU A 168 -9.15 -12.79 0.26
CA LEU A 168 -10.51 -12.56 0.63
C LEU A 168 -11.15 -11.66 -0.40
N ASP A 169 -12.33 -12.06 -0.87
CA ASP A 169 -13.14 -11.24 -1.75
C ASP A 169 -13.64 -10.03 -0.95
N GLY A 170 -13.25 -8.82 -1.35
CA GLY A 170 -13.65 -7.60 -0.66
C GLY A 170 -15.14 -7.26 -0.84
N GLU A 171 -15.80 -7.78 -1.88
CA GLU A 171 -17.24 -7.61 -2.11
C GLU A 171 -18.04 -8.57 -1.23
N LEU A 172 -17.68 -9.85 -1.27
CA LEU A 172 -18.42 -10.91 -0.61
C LEU A 172 -18.01 -11.09 0.86
N GLY A 173 -16.85 -10.56 1.24
CA GLY A 173 -16.21 -10.79 2.53
C GLY A 173 -16.01 -12.28 2.84
N SER A 174 -15.83 -13.05 1.78
CA SER A 174 -15.65 -14.49 1.82
C SER A 174 -14.24 -14.85 1.38
N CYS A 175 -13.79 -16.04 1.75
CA CYS A 175 -12.51 -16.55 1.28
C CYS A 175 -12.62 -16.94 -0.19
N ALA A 176 -11.97 -16.18 -1.07
CA ALA A 176 -11.83 -16.51 -2.48
C ALA A 176 -10.78 -17.62 -2.69
N TYR A 177 -9.69 -17.55 -1.92
CA TYR A 177 -8.63 -18.54 -1.97
C TYR A 177 -7.86 -18.59 -0.64
N SER A 178 -7.43 -19.78 -0.23
CA SER A 178 -6.42 -19.92 0.81
C SER A 178 -5.50 -21.09 0.55
N CYS A 179 -4.26 -20.99 1.02
CA CYS A 179 -3.33 -22.10 1.00
C CYS A 179 -2.32 -22.01 2.16
N VAL A 180 -1.94 -23.19 2.66
CA VAL A 180 -0.81 -23.33 3.59
C VAL A 180 0.47 -23.42 2.76
N LEU A 181 1.39 -22.49 2.99
CA LEU A 181 2.70 -22.43 2.36
C LEU A 181 3.63 -23.42 3.04
N ARG A 182 4.42 -24.14 2.24
CA ARG A 182 5.49 -24.98 2.77
C ARG A 182 6.69 -24.11 3.11
N GLU A 183 7.57 -24.60 3.98
CA GLU A 183 8.83 -23.95 4.28
C GLU A 183 9.59 -23.59 2.98
N GLY A 184 10.09 -22.34 2.92
CA GLY A 184 10.80 -21.81 1.75
C GLY A 184 9.90 -21.33 0.59
N TYR A 185 8.57 -21.43 0.73
CA TYR A 185 7.62 -20.84 -0.22
C TYR A 185 7.11 -19.48 0.26
N LYS A 186 6.77 -18.63 -0.70
CA LYS A 186 6.13 -17.32 -0.50
C LYS A 186 4.97 -17.19 -1.47
N ALA A 187 3.91 -16.50 -1.05
CA ALA A 187 2.80 -16.15 -1.92
C ALA A 187 2.58 -14.64 -1.97
N LYS A 188 2.07 -14.18 -3.11
CA LYS A 188 1.71 -12.78 -3.36
C LYS A 188 0.51 -12.74 -4.30
N TYR A 189 -0.34 -11.73 -4.15
CA TYR A 189 -1.37 -11.41 -5.14
C TYR A 189 -1.00 -10.12 -5.86
N SER A 190 -0.98 -10.14 -7.19
CA SER A 190 -0.66 -8.97 -8.02
C SER A 190 -1.21 -9.12 -9.43
N GLY A 191 -1.72 -8.03 -10.00
CA GLY A 191 -2.14 -7.97 -11.40
C GLY A 191 -3.20 -9.05 -11.69
N ALA A 192 -4.20 -9.13 -10.82
CA ALA A 192 -5.22 -10.16 -10.81
C ALA A 192 -4.73 -11.63 -10.70
N CYS A 193 -3.45 -11.85 -10.38
CA CYS A 193 -2.84 -13.18 -10.31
C CYS A 193 -2.39 -13.53 -8.89
N LEU A 194 -2.66 -14.77 -8.48
CA LEU A 194 -1.97 -15.40 -7.35
C LEU A 194 -0.61 -15.91 -7.83
N ILE A 195 0.45 -15.58 -7.11
CA ILE A 195 1.82 -15.98 -7.41
C ILE A 195 2.36 -16.76 -6.22
N ILE A 196 2.70 -18.03 -6.43
CA ILE A 196 3.39 -18.86 -5.45
C ILE A 196 4.82 -19.07 -5.94
N CYS A 197 5.77 -18.66 -5.11
CA CYS A 197 7.20 -18.73 -5.41
C CYS A 197 7.91 -19.63 -4.39
N GLY A 198 8.91 -20.40 -4.82
CA GLY A 198 9.75 -21.15 -3.90
C GLY A 198 11.10 -21.53 -4.49
N PHE A 199 12.12 -21.57 -3.64
CA PHE A 199 13.44 -22.08 -4.00
C PHE A 199 13.47 -23.60 -3.94
N ARG A 200 14.01 -24.24 -4.98
CA ARG A 200 14.31 -25.67 -4.99
C ARG A 200 15.77 -25.89 -5.40
N LYS A 201 16.28 -27.11 -5.21
CA LYS A 201 17.65 -27.50 -5.61
C LYS A 201 18.07 -27.05 -7.02
N ASN A 202 17.13 -26.91 -7.95
CA ASN A 202 17.38 -26.58 -9.35
C ASN A 202 16.95 -25.14 -9.73
N GLY A 203 16.81 -24.27 -8.74
CA GLY A 203 16.54 -22.84 -8.92
C GLY A 203 15.16 -22.40 -8.46
N LEU A 204 14.74 -21.24 -8.96
CA LEU A 204 13.54 -20.55 -8.53
C LEU A 204 12.32 -20.97 -9.36
N LYS A 205 11.23 -21.32 -8.68
CA LYS A 205 9.98 -21.72 -9.32
C LYS A 205 8.87 -20.75 -8.99
N PHE A 206 8.09 -20.38 -10.01
CA PHE A 206 6.87 -19.62 -9.88
C PHE A 206 5.70 -20.43 -10.43
N GLU A 207 4.63 -20.51 -9.65
CA GLU A 207 3.29 -20.86 -10.12
C GLU A 207 2.45 -19.59 -10.10
N ILE A 208 1.93 -19.19 -11.27
CA ILE A 208 1.08 -18.02 -11.44
C ILE A 208 -0.30 -18.51 -11.80
N ARG A 209 -1.31 -18.13 -11.02
CA ARG A 209 -2.71 -18.48 -11.25
C ARG A 209 -3.53 -17.23 -11.46
N GLU A 210 -4.11 -17.11 -12.65
CA GLU A 210 -5.10 -16.10 -12.95
C GLU A 210 -6.44 -16.50 -12.33
N LEU A 211 -7.01 -15.64 -11.48
CA LEU A 211 -8.26 -15.99 -10.79
C LEU A 211 -9.48 -15.93 -11.68
N SER A 212 -9.50 -15.01 -12.65
CA SER A 212 -10.62 -14.84 -13.58
C SER A 212 -10.81 -16.02 -14.53
N THR A 213 -9.70 -16.61 -14.99
CA THR A 213 -9.71 -17.73 -15.95
C THR A 213 -9.47 -19.08 -15.28
N GLY A 214 -8.90 -19.10 -14.08
CA GLY A 214 -8.42 -20.32 -13.43
C GLY A 214 -7.13 -20.88 -14.06
N ASN A 215 -6.58 -20.23 -15.09
CA ASN A 215 -5.39 -20.70 -15.76
C ASN A 215 -4.18 -20.67 -14.82
N THR A 216 -3.35 -21.70 -14.93
CA THR A 216 -2.12 -21.82 -14.13
C THR A 216 -0.91 -21.93 -15.04
N TYR A 217 0.03 -21.01 -14.87
CA TYR A 217 1.29 -20.95 -15.59
C TYR A 217 2.44 -21.27 -14.64
N ARG A 218 3.49 -21.91 -15.16
CA ARG A 218 4.66 -22.29 -14.37
C ARG A 218 5.93 -21.82 -15.03
N ILE A 219 6.73 -21.07 -14.28
CA ILE A 219 8.05 -20.60 -14.73
C ILE A 219 9.11 -21.23 -13.84
N ASN A 220 10.14 -21.79 -14.46
CA ASN A 220 11.32 -22.30 -13.77
C ASN A 220 12.54 -21.49 -14.23
N LEU A 221 13.17 -20.79 -13.30
CA LEU A 221 14.40 -20.04 -13.56
C LEU A 221 15.58 -20.79 -12.96
N ARG A 222 16.58 -21.06 -13.79
CA ARG A 222 17.85 -21.65 -13.36
C ARG A 222 18.73 -20.55 -12.74
N THR A 223 18.40 -20.18 -11.51
CA THR A 223 19.12 -19.17 -10.72
C THR A 223 19.35 -19.67 -9.31
N HIS A 224 20.47 -19.28 -8.70
CA HIS A 224 20.86 -19.68 -7.34
C HIS A 224 20.91 -18.50 -6.34
N GLY A 225 20.39 -17.33 -6.70
CA GLY A 225 20.42 -16.13 -5.85
C GLY A 225 19.16 -15.93 -4.99
N THR A 226 19.26 -15.10 -3.96
CA THR A 226 18.13 -14.62 -3.16
C THR A 226 17.16 -13.78 -3.98
N LEU A 227 15.87 -13.97 -3.77
CA LEU A 227 14.81 -13.20 -4.44
C LEU A 227 14.55 -11.90 -3.67
N PHE A 228 14.77 -10.75 -4.30
CA PHE A 228 14.51 -9.44 -3.69
C PHE A 228 13.05 -9.01 -3.87
N TYR A 229 12.54 -9.11 -5.09
CA TYR A 229 11.15 -8.77 -5.39
C TYR A 229 10.64 -9.51 -6.64
N TRP A 230 9.32 -9.63 -6.72
CA TRP A 230 8.62 -10.12 -7.89
C TRP A 230 7.26 -9.44 -8.02
N GLU A 231 6.86 -9.14 -9.26
CA GLU A 231 5.59 -8.49 -9.56
C GLU A 231 5.01 -8.92 -10.91
N ILE A 232 3.69 -8.93 -11.02
CA ILE A 232 2.99 -9.06 -12.31
C ILE A 232 2.65 -7.67 -12.83
N ILE A 233 3.12 -7.36 -14.04
CA ILE A 233 2.85 -6.11 -14.76
C ILE A 233 2.35 -6.45 -16.15
N GLY A 234 1.06 -6.25 -16.39
CA GLY A 234 0.40 -6.81 -17.56
C GLY A 234 0.60 -8.33 -17.61
N SER A 235 1.06 -8.84 -18.76
CA SER A 235 1.36 -10.27 -18.96
C SER A 235 2.78 -10.69 -18.55
N TYR A 236 3.52 -9.83 -17.84
CA TYR A 236 4.92 -10.09 -17.49
C TYR A 236 5.09 -10.33 -15.99
N LEU A 237 5.80 -11.41 -15.65
CA LEU A 237 6.45 -11.58 -14.36
C LEU A 237 7.81 -10.86 -14.40
N VAL A 238 7.98 -9.91 -13.48
CA VAL A 238 9.17 -9.10 -13.30
C VAL A 238 9.86 -9.51 -12.02
N ILE A 239 11.17 -9.76 -12.07
CA ILE A 239 11.92 -10.39 -10.98
C ILE A 239 13.25 -9.68 -10.78
N GLY A 240 13.54 -9.30 -9.53
CA GLY A 240 14.88 -8.88 -9.09
C GLY A 240 15.47 -9.90 -8.12
N TYR A 241 16.73 -10.30 -8.32
CA TYR A 241 17.41 -11.30 -7.49
C TYR A 241 18.92 -11.03 -7.35
N ASP A 242 19.55 -11.69 -6.38
CA ASP A 242 20.91 -11.46 -5.80
C ASP A 242 22.09 -11.56 -6.78
N GLU A 243 21.88 -12.02 -8.02
CA GLU A 243 22.87 -11.81 -9.10
C GLU A 243 22.72 -10.44 -9.77
N ASN A 244 21.97 -9.54 -9.14
CA ASN A 244 21.95 -8.15 -9.54
C ASN A 244 21.41 -8.00 -10.97
N LYS A 245 20.40 -8.82 -11.29
CA LYS A 245 19.77 -8.92 -12.60
C LYS A 245 18.28 -8.68 -12.46
N LEU A 246 17.74 -7.98 -13.46
CA LEU A 246 16.31 -7.84 -13.67
C LEU A 246 15.88 -8.83 -14.76
N ILE A 247 14.90 -9.68 -14.47
CA ILE A 247 14.29 -10.57 -15.47
C ILE A 247 12.86 -10.09 -15.72
N LYS A 248 12.51 -9.97 -17.00
CA LYS A 248 11.15 -9.76 -17.45
C LYS A 248 10.75 -10.94 -18.32
N THR A 249 9.82 -11.75 -17.84
CA THR A 249 9.30 -12.94 -18.53
C THR A 249 7.81 -12.77 -18.77
N ASN A 250 7.36 -12.94 -20.01
CA ASN A 250 5.95 -13.09 -20.29
C ASN A 250 5.52 -14.46 -19.75
N TYR A 251 4.60 -14.49 -18.78
CA TYR A 251 4.25 -15.76 -18.12
C TYR A 251 3.32 -16.64 -18.96
N VAL A 252 2.75 -16.10 -20.04
CA VAL A 252 1.90 -16.81 -21.00
C VAL A 252 2.74 -17.38 -22.15
N THR A 253 3.54 -16.55 -22.82
CA THR A 253 4.35 -16.96 -23.99
C THR A 253 5.70 -17.57 -23.59
N LEU A 254 6.13 -17.38 -22.34
CA LEU A 254 7.43 -17.75 -21.79
C LEU A 254 8.63 -17.00 -22.41
N GLU A 255 8.38 -16.03 -23.29
CA GLU A 255 9.41 -15.12 -23.79
C GLU A 255 10.05 -14.36 -22.63
N SER A 256 11.38 -14.32 -22.60
CA SER A 256 12.15 -13.78 -21.48
C SER A 256 13.24 -12.85 -21.94
N ARG A 257 13.46 -11.78 -21.18
CA ARG A 257 14.62 -10.90 -21.32
C ARG A 257 15.27 -10.72 -19.96
N THR A 258 16.58 -10.95 -19.92
CA THR A 258 17.42 -10.67 -18.75
C THR A 258 18.20 -9.40 -18.99
N TYR A 259 18.16 -8.50 -18.02
CA TYR A 259 18.85 -7.22 -18.02
C TYR A 259 19.98 -7.29 -16.98
N THR A 260 21.22 -7.37 -17.48
CA THR A 260 22.42 -7.62 -16.65
C THR A 260 23.14 -6.36 -16.21
N LYS A 261 22.83 -5.21 -16.81
CA LYS A 261 23.45 -3.91 -16.49
C LYS A 261 22.77 -3.18 -15.32
N TYR A 262 21.65 -3.71 -14.84
CA TYR A 262 20.78 -3.04 -13.89
C TYR A 262 20.73 -3.86 -12.61
N HIS A 263 21.04 -3.23 -11.48
CA HIS A 263 21.14 -3.88 -10.15
C HIS A 263 19.97 -3.43 -9.28
N PRO A 264 18.80 -4.10 -9.39
CA PRO A 264 17.61 -3.56 -8.80
C PRO A 264 17.54 -3.87 -7.31
N ARG A 265 17.36 -2.82 -6.51
CA ARG A 265 17.24 -2.90 -5.05
C ARG A 265 15.81 -3.13 -4.59
N THR A 266 14.92 -2.30 -5.13
CA THR A 266 13.51 -2.31 -4.78
C THR A 266 12.69 -1.83 -5.96
N PHE A 267 11.39 -1.97 -5.82
CA PHE A 267 10.43 -1.77 -6.88
C PHE A 267 9.16 -1.18 -6.29
N PHE A 268 8.52 -0.30 -7.05
CA PHE A 268 7.23 0.27 -6.69
C PHE A 268 6.31 0.32 -7.91
N ARG A 269 5.14 -0.30 -7.78
CA ARG A 269 4.07 -0.21 -8.78
C ARG A 269 3.02 0.80 -8.31
N PRO A 270 2.91 1.97 -8.96
CA PRO A 270 1.82 2.91 -8.68
C PRO A 270 0.46 2.26 -8.96
N LYS A 271 -0.54 2.53 -8.13
CA LYS A 271 -1.88 1.93 -8.25
C LYS A 271 -2.57 2.30 -9.55
N SER A 272 -2.34 3.51 -10.05
CA SER A 272 -2.92 4.02 -11.29
C SER A 272 -2.12 3.67 -12.55
N SER A 273 -1.07 2.85 -12.44
CA SER A 273 -0.14 2.59 -13.55
C SER A 273 -0.05 1.11 -13.93
N ASN A 274 0.02 0.87 -15.24
CA ASN A 274 0.39 -0.42 -15.84
C ASN A 274 1.91 -0.55 -16.02
N ASP A 275 2.68 0.32 -15.39
CA ASP A 275 4.12 0.29 -15.34
C ASP A 275 4.58 0.39 -13.89
N ALA A 276 5.88 0.31 -13.69
CA ALA A 276 6.44 0.44 -12.36
C ALA A 276 7.84 1.02 -12.37
N LEU A 277 8.16 1.62 -11.24
CA LEU A 277 9.42 2.28 -11.00
C LEU A 277 10.37 1.28 -10.30
N VAL A 278 11.49 1.00 -10.95
CA VAL A 278 12.57 0.17 -10.42
C VAL A 278 13.63 1.09 -9.85
N PHE A 279 14.06 0.84 -8.62
CA PHE A 279 15.16 1.56 -7.97
C PHE A 279 16.39 0.67 -7.96
N PHE A 280 17.52 1.23 -8.35
CA PHE A 280 18.80 0.53 -8.49
C PHE A 280 19.80 0.94 -7.42
N ASP A 281 20.74 0.07 -7.10
CA ASP A 281 21.77 0.28 -6.08
C ASP A 281 22.69 1.48 -6.38
N GLU A 282 22.92 1.78 -7.66
CA GLU A 282 23.71 2.94 -8.09
C GLU A 282 23.00 4.29 -7.90
N GLY A 283 21.87 4.34 -7.19
CA GLY A 283 21.14 5.57 -6.91
C GLY A 283 20.40 6.12 -8.12
N ARG A 284 19.94 5.22 -8.99
CA ARG A 284 19.10 5.52 -10.16
C ARG A 284 17.72 4.90 -9.96
N ALA A 285 16.72 5.46 -10.61
CA ALA A 285 15.45 4.80 -10.80
C ALA A 285 15.00 4.93 -12.25
N ALA A 286 14.30 3.93 -12.78
CA ALA A 286 13.76 3.95 -14.14
C ALA A 286 12.43 3.23 -14.19
N PHE A 287 11.57 3.65 -15.11
CA PHE A 287 10.33 2.94 -15.40
C PHE A 287 10.65 1.65 -16.16
N LEU A 288 9.97 0.55 -15.83
CA LEU A 288 10.27 -0.76 -16.43
C LEU A 288 10.07 -0.76 -17.96
N SER A 289 9.12 0.04 -18.46
CA SER A 289 8.94 0.21 -19.90
C SER A 289 10.10 0.94 -20.59
N HIS A 290 10.90 1.72 -19.85
CA HIS A 290 11.99 2.56 -20.38
C HIS A 290 13.22 2.55 -19.45
N LEU A 291 13.84 1.38 -19.28
CA LEU A 291 14.99 1.22 -18.39
C LEU A 291 16.21 2.09 -18.76
N ASP A 292 16.34 2.48 -20.03
CA ASP A 292 17.42 3.33 -20.52
C ASP A 292 17.20 4.82 -20.17
N GLU A 293 15.97 5.21 -19.83
CA GLU A 293 15.60 6.54 -19.33
C GLU A 293 15.57 6.50 -17.80
N TYR A 294 16.57 7.10 -17.15
CA TYR A 294 16.69 7.05 -15.70
C TYR A 294 16.66 8.44 -15.05
N ILE A 295 16.16 8.46 -13.82
CA ILE A 295 16.23 9.58 -12.89
C ILE A 295 17.21 9.26 -11.76
N ILE A 296 17.79 10.30 -11.16
CA ILE A 296 18.77 10.16 -10.07
C ILE A 296 18.05 10.21 -8.72
N VAL A 297 18.09 9.11 -7.98
CA VAL A 297 17.50 8.96 -6.64
C VAL A 297 18.54 8.32 -5.72
N LYS A 298 19.45 9.14 -5.19
CA LYS A 298 20.62 8.69 -4.40
C LYS A 298 20.27 8.45 -2.93
N SER A 299 19.54 7.37 -2.61
CA SER A 299 19.32 6.96 -1.22
C SER A 299 19.03 5.49 -1.02
N SER A 300 19.58 4.93 0.04
CA SER A 300 19.39 3.56 0.51
C SER A 300 18.10 3.36 1.30
N ARG A 301 17.51 4.43 1.87
CA ARG A 301 16.35 4.35 2.76
C ARG A 301 15.19 5.18 2.21
N LEU A 302 14.37 4.52 1.41
CA LEU A 302 13.24 5.12 0.71
C LEU A 302 11.92 4.68 1.30
N THR A 303 10.96 5.59 1.36
CA THR A 303 9.53 5.27 1.51
C THR A 303 8.77 5.90 0.38
N ILE A 304 7.82 5.18 -0.19
CA ILE A 304 7.22 5.54 -1.46
C ILE A 304 5.70 5.47 -1.32
N SER A 305 5.03 6.46 -1.88
CA SER A 305 3.57 6.52 -2.02
C SER A 305 3.23 7.09 -3.40
N ASP A 306 2.00 6.89 -3.87
CA ASP A 306 1.51 7.46 -5.12
C ASP A 306 0.15 8.15 -4.95
N ALA A 307 -0.06 9.19 -5.77
CA ALA A 307 -1.31 9.92 -5.86
C ALA A 307 -1.39 10.65 -7.22
N ASN A 308 -2.57 10.65 -7.85
CA ASN A 308 -2.88 11.38 -9.08
C ASN A 308 -1.83 11.33 -10.20
N GLY A 309 -1.28 10.14 -10.50
CA GLY A 309 -0.29 10.02 -11.57
C GLY A 309 1.14 10.44 -11.20
N TYR A 310 1.39 10.70 -9.91
CA TYR A 310 2.72 11.02 -9.39
C TYR A 310 3.17 9.98 -8.36
N VAL A 311 4.48 9.75 -8.33
CA VAL A 311 5.16 8.96 -7.30
C VAL A 311 5.90 9.91 -6.38
N PHE A 312 5.61 9.81 -5.09
CA PHE A 312 6.26 10.56 -4.02
C PHE A 312 7.27 9.65 -3.34
N VAL A 313 8.54 10.01 -3.44
CA VAL A 313 9.64 9.28 -2.85
C VAL A 313 10.21 10.10 -1.71
N LEU A 314 10.04 9.61 -0.49
CA LEU A 314 10.72 10.15 0.68
C LEU A 314 12.06 9.45 0.86
N ASP A 315 13.12 10.24 0.74
CA ASP A 315 14.43 9.89 1.22
C ASP A 315 14.56 10.22 2.71
N GLN A 316 14.53 9.17 3.54
CA GLN A 316 14.55 9.33 4.99
C GLN A 316 15.90 9.81 5.53
N LEU A 317 17.00 9.59 4.81
CA LEU A 317 18.33 10.02 5.25
C LEU A 317 18.56 11.50 4.96
N ARG A 318 18.04 12.01 3.85
CA ARG A 318 18.21 13.44 3.50
C ARG A 318 17.00 14.28 3.88
N SER A 319 15.98 13.69 4.49
CA SER A 319 14.68 14.31 4.72
C SER A 319 14.15 15.00 3.46
N LEU A 320 14.32 14.37 2.30
CA LEU A 320 14.03 14.95 0.99
C LEU A 320 12.86 14.22 0.35
N VAL A 321 11.83 14.96 -0.06
CA VAL A 321 10.75 14.44 -0.90
C VAL A 321 11.09 14.72 -2.36
N ILE A 322 10.98 13.68 -3.19
CA ILE A 322 11.13 13.73 -4.65
C ILE A 322 9.79 13.35 -5.27
N ILE A 323 9.26 14.20 -6.12
CA ILE A 323 8.01 13.93 -6.86
C ILE A 323 8.37 13.60 -8.30
N ILE A 324 7.90 12.46 -8.77
CA ILE A 324 8.14 11.93 -10.12
C ILE A 324 6.81 11.82 -10.84
N SER A 325 6.69 12.41 -12.02
CA SER A 325 5.52 12.21 -12.88
C SER A 325 5.59 10.85 -13.56
N ILE A 326 4.51 10.07 -13.50
CA ILE A 326 4.42 8.78 -14.18
C ILE A 326 4.31 8.98 -15.69
N GLU A 327 3.61 10.04 -16.13
CA GLU A 327 3.41 10.36 -17.54
C GLU A 327 4.70 10.83 -18.20
N THR A 328 5.36 11.86 -17.63
CA THR A 328 6.57 12.44 -18.23
C THR A 328 7.84 11.72 -17.83
N ARG A 329 7.78 10.84 -16.80
CA ARG A 329 8.90 10.04 -16.27
C ARG A 329 10.05 10.87 -15.74
N GLN A 330 9.77 12.13 -15.39
CA GLN A 330 10.74 13.08 -14.90
C GLN A 330 10.45 13.45 -13.45
N ILE A 331 11.50 13.89 -12.77
CA ILE A 331 11.36 14.59 -11.48
C ILE A 331 10.69 15.93 -11.77
N VAL A 332 9.50 16.13 -11.20
CA VAL A 332 8.75 17.37 -11.36
C VAL A 332 9.04 18.34 -10.22
N ASN A 333 9.32 17.85 -9.01
CA ASN A 333 9.63 18.70 -7.87
C ASN A 333 10.48 17.95 -6.83
N THR A 334 11.21 18.71 -6.02
CA THR A 334 11.95 18.24 -4.85
C THR A 334 11.92 19.28 -3.76
N PHE A 335 11.69 18.87 -2.51
CA PHE A 335 11.77 19.79 -1.37
C PHE A 335 12.18 19.04 -0.10
N ASN A 336 12.76 19.78 0.84
CA ASN A 336 13.19 19.22 2.11
C ASN A 336 12.04 19.27 3.12
N LEU A 337 11.93 18.21 3.90
CA LEU A 337 11.13 18.18 5.12
C LEU A 337 11.90 18.91 6.23
N PRO A 338 11.19 19.59 7.14
CA PRO A 338 11.80 20.36 8.23
C PRO A 338 12.41 19.49 9.37
N ILE A 339 12.81 18.24 9.14
CA ILE A 339 12.89 17.23 10.21
C ILE A 339 14.22 16.47 10.28
N PHE A 340 14.63 16.18 11.52
CA PHE A 340 15.83 15.45 11.92
C PHE A 340 15.74 13.95 11.60
N GLU A 341 16.84 13.42 11.06
CA GLU A 341 17.03 12.02 10.68
C GLU A 341 16.61 11.04 11.80
N ASP A 342 16.17 9.83 11.40
CA ASP A 342 15.77 8.70 12.25
C ASP A 342 14.45 8.76 13.03
N GLN A 343 13.66 9.83 12.91
CA GLN A 343 12.34 9.88 13.55
C GLN A 343 11.19 9.38 12.67
N ILE A 344 11.36 9.32 11.35
CA ILE A 344 10.28 8.98 10.42
C ILE A 344 9.95 7.47 10.50
N LYS A 345 8.66 7.18 10.65
CA LYS A 345 8.08 5.83 10.72
C LYS A 345 7.05 5.57 9.62
N GLY A 346 6.36 6.60 9.18
CA GLY A 346 5.30 6.49 8.18
C GLY A 346 5.36 7.65 7.20
N PHE A 347 4.94 7.37 5.97
CA PHE A 347 4.81 8.35 4.89
C PHE A 347 3.60 7.98 4.06
N GLY A 348 2.77 8.96 3.71
CA GLY A 348 1.66 8.77 2.79
C GLY A 348 1.23 10.07 2.16
N VAL A 349 0.39 9.97 1.14
CA VAL A 349 -0.10 11.12 0.38
C VAL A 349 -1.61 10.99 0.22
N ASN A 350 -2.32 12.10 0.40
CA ASN A 350 -3.72 12.20 0.09
C ASN A 350 -3.91 12.07 -1.42
N ARG A 351 -4.75 11.12 -1.83
CA ARG A 351 -4.95 10.86 -3.26
C ARG A 351 -5.63 12.01 -3.98
N ASP A 352 -6.40 12.84 -3.28
CA ASP A 352 -7.21 13.88 -3.92
C ASP A 352 -6.57 15.26 -3.78
N THR A 353 -6.05 15.59 -2.59
CA THR A 353 -5.49 16.92 -2.28
C THR A 353 -3.98 17.02 -2.49
N LEU A 354 -3.28 15.89 -2.64
CA LEU A 354 -1.82 15.76 -2.63
C LEU A 354 -1.14 16.21 -1.33
N GLU A 355 -1.91 16.39 -0.25
CA GLU A 355 -1.34 16.60 1.08
C GLU A 355 -0.46 15.41 1.47
N ILE A 356 0.70 15.71 2.02
CA ILE A 356 1.69 14.74 2.45
C ILE A 356 1.60 14.57 3.96
N TYR A 357 1.59 13.32 4.39
CA TYR A 357 1.56 12.93 5.79
C TYR A 357 2.87 12.24 6.16
N VAL A 358 3.55 12.75 7.17
CA VAL A 358 4.78 12.16 7.72
C VAL A 358 4.54 11.81 9.18
N GLY A 359 4.68 10.53 9.50
CA GLY A 359 4.46 9.99 10.83
C GLY A 359 5.77 9.75 11.54
N PHE A 360 5.85 10.12 12.82
CA PHE A 360 7.07 10.02 13.62
C PHE A 360 7.00 8.93 14.69
N LYS A 361 8.19 8.49 15.14
CA LYS A 361 8.38 7.57 16.29
C LYS A 361 7.64 8.02 17.53
N ASN A 362 7.64 9.33 17.81
CA ASN A 362 6.99 9.89 19.00
C ASN A 362 5.46 9.96 18.89
N GLY A 363 4.88 9.63 17.72
CA GLY A 363 3.44 9.71 17.49
C GLY A 363 2.97 10.97 16.77
N ASN A 364 3.83 11.98 16.61
CA ASN A 364 3.46 13.19 15.89
C ASN A 364 3.22 12.88 14.42
N ILE A 365 2.38 13.71 13.80
CA ILE A 365 2.13 13.68 12.36
C ILE A 365 2.38 15.09 11.82
N LEU A 366 3.24 15.20 10.82
CA LEU A 366 3.39 16.42 10.02
C LEU A 366 2.49 16.29 8.80
N VAL A 367 1.63 17.28 8.60
CA VAL A 367 0.80 17.44 7.41
C VAL A 367 1.39 18.59 6.59
N MET A 368 1.66 18.35 5.31
CA MET A 368 2.17 19.34 4.37
C MET A 368 1.26 19.42 3.15
N GLY A 369 0.96 20.62 2.70
CA GLY A 369 0.07 20.92 1.58
C GLY A 369 0.13 22.39 1.22
#